data_AF-A0AAW0CNV6-F1
#
_entry.id   AF-A0AAW0CNV6-F1
#
_cell.length_a   1.000
_cell.length_b   1.000
_cell.length_c   1.000
_cell.angle_alpha   90.00
_cell.angle_beta   90.00
_cell.angle_gamma   90.00
#
_symmetry.space_group_name_H-M   'P 1'
#
loop_
_entity.id
_entity.type
_entity.pdbx_description
1 polymer ?
#
loop_
_entity_poly.entity_id
_entity_poly.type
_entity_poly.pdbx_seq_one_letter_code
_entity_poly.pdbx_strand_id
1 'polypeptide(L)'
;MNAQHTKQYVCDAIANCMIPVDIVLEASDGQLLGAHTKNLENFNHAFPCRDSVTHELQETVKLTEDSDTLRLLLKFSHNEDYGDVESFGLDRVLALLEAAKKYGNYIALYACKVAMNRLARKNDANALRVIPYKVMHNDYHEMDAIVLATMGIPLDQVIISMRKFPEVYIIYALVRHKRSNNRAHSWVLCQKELAA
;
A
#
# COMPACT_ATOMS: atom_id res chain seq x y z
N MET A 1 -34.60 24.41 27.54
CA MET A 1 -33.63 23.34 27.85
C MET A 1 -33.33 22.63 26.54
N ASN A 2 -32.26 23.02 25.84
CA ASN A 2 -31.88 22.39 24.58
C ASN A 2 -31.15 21.09 24.89
N ALA A 3 -31.80 19.97 24.63
CA ALA A 3 -31.13 18.68 24.57
C ALA A 3 -30.17 18.73 23.37
N GLN A 4 -28.89 19.05 23.61
CA GLN A 4 -27.83 18.74 22.67
C GLN A 4 -27.82 17.22 22.53
N HIS A 5 -28.45 16.72 21.47
CA HIS A 5 -28.25 15.35 21.01
C HIS A 5 -26.76 15.22 20.67
N THR A 6 -25.96 14.72 21.62
CA THR A 6 -24.59 14.28 21.34
C THR A 6 -24.69 13.15 20.33
N LYS A 7 -24.36 13.46 19.08
CA LYS A 7 -24.26 12.46 18.02
C LYS A 7 -23.18 11.46 18.44
N GLN A 8 -23.59 10.28 18.86
CA GLN A 8 -22.67 9.26 19.33
C GLN A 8 -22.07 8.55 18.12
N TYR A 9 -20.79 8.83 17.87
CA TYR A 9 -20.03 8.16 16.82
C TYR A 9 -19.53 6.81 17.33
N VAL A 10 -19.52 5.82 16.44
CA VAL A 10 -18.94 4.49 16.67
C VAL A 10 -17.61 4.40 15.94
N CYS A 11 -16.71 3.54 16.41
CA CYS A 11 -15.46 3.28 15.73
C CYS A 11 -15.71 2.62 14.37
N ASP A 12 -15.17 3.19 13.30
CA ASP A 12 -15.30 2.67 11.93
C ASP A 12 -14.26 1.60 11.58
N ALA A 13 -13.22 1.46 12.40
CA ALA A 13 -12.07 0.60 12.11
C ALA A 13 -12.27 -0.86 12.51
N ILE A 14 -12.91 -1.09 13.67
CA ILE A 14 -13.05 -2.41 14.30
C ILE A 14 -14.47 -2.60 14.81
N ALA A 15 -15.06 -3.77 14.53
CA ALA A 15 -16.38 -4.13 15.06
C ALA A 15 -16.33 -4.26 16.59
N ASN A 16 -17.36 -3.75 17.27
CA ASN A 16 -17.48 -3.79 18.74
C ASN A 16 -16.30 -3.16 19.48
N CYS A 17 -15.69 -2.11 18.92
CA CYS A 17 -14.65 -1.37 19.62
C CYS A 17 -15.19 -0.75 20.93
N MET A 18 -14.51 -1.02 22.04
CA MET A 18 -14.89 -0.52 23.37
C MET A 18 -14.26 0.83 23.71
N ILE A 19 -13.37 1.35 22.86
CA ILE A 19 -12.71 2.64 23.07
C ILE A 19 -13.71 3.73 22.66
N PRO A 20 -13.96 4.74 23.51
CA PRO A 20 -14.80 5.88 23.11
C PRO A 20 -14.18 6.64 21.93
N VAL A 21 -15.00 6.98 20.94
CA VAL A 21 -14.59 7.86 19.84
C VAL A 21 -14.38 9.26 20.41
N ASP A 22 -13.19 9.83 20.15
CA ASP A 22 -12.81 11.18 20.59
C ASP A 22 -12.37 12.09 19.44
N ILE A 23 -12.45 11.61 18.19
CA ILE A 23 -12.23 12.40 16.96
C ILE A 23 -13.06 11.85 15.80
N VAL A 24 -13.51 12.74 14.92
CA VAL A 24 -14.20 12.40 13.67
C VAL A 24 -13.38 12.88 12.49
N LEU A 25 -13.05 11.95 11.59
CA LEU A 25 -12.32 12.23 10.36
C LEU A 25 -13.30 12.27 9.19
N GLU A 26 -13.19 13.27 8.32
CA GLU A 26 -13.94 13.34 7.07
C GLU A 26 -13.04 12.89 5.92
N ALA A 27 -13.43 11.80 5.26
CA ALA A 27 -12.78 11.28 4.07
C ALA A 27 -13.08 12.15 2.84
N SER A 28 -12.28 12.01 1.77
CA SER A 28 -12.49 12.81 0.55
C SER A 28 -13.76 12.48 -0.22
N ASP A 29 -14.35 11.31 0.02
CA ASP A 29 -15.67 10.89 -0.47
C ASP A 29 -16.83 11.37 0.45
N GLY A 30 -16.54 12.22 1.44
CA GLY A 30 -17.50 12.85 2.34
C GLY A 30 -17.97 11.97 3.49
N GLN A 31 -17.45 10.75 3.62
CA GLN A 31 -17.81 9.89 4.75
C GLN A 31 -17.13 10.33 6.05
N LEU A 32 -17.88 10.27 7.15
CA LEU A 32 -17.37 10.55 8.49
C LEU A 32 -16.97 9.25 9.17
N LEU A 33 -15.76 9.22 9.73
CA LEU A 33 -15.16 8.06 10.38
C LEU A 33 -14.84 8.38 11.83
N GLY A 34 -15.44 7.62 12.76
CA GLY A 34 -15.10 7.69 14.18
C GLY A 34 -13.77 7.00 14.46
N ALA A 35 -12.87 7.70 15.15
CA ALA A 35 -11.53 7.23 15.47
C ALA A 35 -11.09 7.63 16.90
N HIS A 36 -9.86 7.27 17.25
CA HIS A 36 -9.28 7.53 18.56
C HIS A 36 -7.95 8.25 18.44
N THR A 37 -7.88 9.47 18.97
CA THR A 37 -6.69 10.33 18.96
C THR A 37 -5.46 9.62 19.49
N LYS A 38 -5.60 8.81 20.56
CA LYS A 38 -4.47 8.07 21.14
C LYS A 38 -3.92 6.99 20.22
N ASN A 39 -4.78 6.32 19.46
CA ASN A 39 -4.35 5.34 18.45
C ASN A 39 -3.68 6.04 17.26
N LEU A 40 -4.24 7.18 16.83
CA LEU A 40 -3.64 7.99 15.77
C LEU A 40 -2.22 8.43 16.16
N GLU A 41 -2.05 9.01 17.36
CA GLU A 41 -0.75 9.40 17.93
C GLU A 41 0.25 8.24 17.97
N ASN A 42 -0.16 7.10 18.54
CA ASN A 42 0.77 6.00 18.81
C ASN A 42 1.28 5.31 17.53
N PHE A 43 0.46 5.25 16.48
CA PHE A 43 0.73 4.43 15.30
C PHE A 43 0.98 5.24 14.02
N ASN A 44 0.81 6.56 14.05
CA ASN A 44 0.95 7.42 12.87
C ASN A 44 1.77 8.66 13.24
N HIS A 45 3.03 8.67 12.82
CA HIS A 45 3.99 9.72 13.17
C HIS A 45 3.58 11.13 12.73
N ALA A 46 2.73 11.27 11.72
CA ALA A 46 2.28 12.59 11.24
C ALA A 46 1.14 13.19 12.09
N PHE A 47 0.50 12.42 12.97
CA PHE A 47 -0.53 12.94 13.85
C PHE A 47 0.09 13.57 15.11
N PRO A 48 -0.45 14.69 15.59
CA PRO A 48 0.06 15.36 16.78
C PRO A 48 -0.18 14.51 18.03
N CYS A 49 0.61 14.76 19.07
CA CYS A 49 0.33 14.21 20.39
C CYS A 49 -1.06 14.65 20.84
N ARG A 50 -1.84 13.73 21.42
CA ARG A 50 -3.22 14.01 21.87
C ARG A 50 -3.31 15.24 22.77
N ASP A 51 -2.36 15.38 23.70
CA ASP A 51 -2.37 16.47 24.67
C ASP A 51 -1.83 17.80 24.10
N SER A 52 -1.36 17.80 22.84
CA SER A 52 -0.83 18.99 22.16
C SER A 52 -1.88 19.74 21.33
N VAL A 53 -3.07 19.18 21.17
CA VAL A 53 -4.16 19.76 20.39
C VAL A 53 -5.46 19.75 21.19
N THR A 54 -6.19 20.87 21.16
CA THR A 54 -7.58 20.91 21.62
C THR A 54 -8.47 20.61 20.42
N HIS A 55 -9.26 19.55 20.49
CA HIS A 55 -10.19 19.18 19.43
C HIS A 55 -11.56 18.92 20.04
N GLU A 56 -12.59 19.57 19.51
CA GLU A 56 -13.98 19.30 19.89
C GLU A 56 -14.56 18.21 18.98
N LEU A 57 -15.37 17.28 19.50
CA LEU A 57 -15.96 16.20 18.70
C LEU A 57 -16.84 16.69 17.53
N GLN A 58 -17.27 17.94 17.59
CA GLN A 58 -18.03 18.62 16.55
C GLN A 58 -17.15 19.11 15.40
N GLU A 59 -15.84 19.25 15.63
CA GLU A 59 -14.87 19.58 14.61
C GLU A 59 -14.52 18.33 13.80
N THR A 60 -14.61 18.40 12.48
CA THR A 60 -14.28 17.28 11.59
C THR A 60 -12.95 17.55 10.92
N VAL A 61 -11.99 16.63 11.06
CA VAL A 61 -10.69 16.74 10.40
C VAL A 61 -10.78 16.15 9.00
N LYS A 62 -10.60 16.98 7.97
CA LYS A 62 -10.66 16.55 6.57
C LYS A 62 -9.34 15.92 6.14
N LEU A 63 -9.40 14.71 5.58
CA LEU A 63 -8.28 14.00 5.00
C LEU A 63 -8.51 13.82 3.49
N THR A 64 -7.44 13.55 2.72
CA THR A 64 -7.51 13.52 1.25
C THR A 64 -7.82 12.13 0.70
N GLU A 65 -7.67 11.11 1.54
CA GLU A 65 -7.89 9.70 1.24
C GLU A 65 -9.39 9.37 1.29
N ASP A 66 -9.80 8.40 0.49
CA ASP A 66 -11.16 7.87 0.54
C ASP A 66 -11.42 7.08 1.83
N SER A 67 -12.70 6.82 2.10
CA SER A 67 -13.11 6.18 3.35
C SER A 67 -12.61 4.74 3.48
N ASP A 68 -12.44 4.02 2.38
CA ASP A 68 -11.93 2.64 2.38
C ASP A 68 -10.45 2.58 2.76
N THR A 69 -9.65 3.50 2.25
CA THR A 69 -8.23 3.64 2.56
C THR A 69 -8.05 4.05 4.02
N LEU A 70 -8.83 5.02 4.49
CA LEU A 70 -8.78 5.46 5.88
C LEU A 70 -9.22 4.37 6.85
N ARG A 71 -10.27 3.59 6.54
CA ARG A 71 -10.67 2.45 7.38
C ARG A 71 -9.55 1.42 7.53
N LEU A 72 -8.83 1.11 6.47
CA LEU A 72 -7.66 0.23 6.55
C LEU A 72 -6.55 0.85 7.42
N LEU A 73 -6.20 2.12 7.21
CA LEU A 73 -5.20 2.82 8.02
C LEU A 73 -5.57 2.84 9.51
N LEU A 74 -6.84 3.12 9.81
CA LEU A 74 -7.35 3.10 11.17
C LEU A 74 -7.29 1.68 11.76
N LYS A 75 -7.62 0.64 10.98
CA LYS A 75 -7.49 -0.76 11.39
C LYS A 75 -6.05 -1.10 11.82
N PHE A 76 -5.04 -0.66 11.05
CA PHE A 76 -3.64 -0.79 11.44
C PHE A 76 -3.30 0.00 12.71
N SER A 77 -3.93 1.16 12.89
CA SER A 77 -3.74 2.02 14.08
C SER A 77 -4.42 1.44 15.33
N HIS A 78 -5.31 0.46 15.18
CA HIS A 78 -5.84 -0.31 16.30
C HIS A 78 -4.91 -1.42 16.77
N ASN A 79 -3.84 -1.72 16.02
CA ASN A 79 -2.94 -2.85 16.29
C ASN A 79 -3.70 -4.18 16.45
N GLU A 80 -4.78 -4.31 15.69
CA GLU A 80 -5.62 -5.51 15.61
C GLU A 80 -5.29 -6.32 14.35
N ASP A 81 -5.83 -7.54 14.25
CA ASP A 81 -5.65 -8.38 13.07
C ASP A 81 -6.24 -7.73 11.81
N TYR A 82 -5.36 -7.29 10.91
CA TYR A 82 -5.72 -6.71 9.63
C TYR A 82 -6.00 -7.75 8.53
N GLY A 83 -5.72 -9.03 8.77
CA GLY A 83 -5.89 -10.12 7.80
C GLY A 83 -4.84 -10.12 6.70
N ASP A 84 -5.09 -10.90 5.64
CA ASP A 84 -4.20 -10.94 4.48
C ASP A 84 -4.34 -9.67 3.63
N VAL A 85 -3.33 -8.81 3.68
CA VAL A 85 -3.28 -7.55 2.91
C VAL A 85 -3.31 -7.79 1.40
N GLU A 86 -2.83 -8.94 0.91
CA GLU A 86 -2.91 -9.27 -0.52
C GLU A 86 -4.36 -9.37 -1.01
N SER A 87 -5.28 -9.78 -0.12
CA SER A 87 -6.70 -9.96 -0.46
C SER A 87 -7.42 -8.66 -0.83
N PHE A 88 -6.83 -7.50 -0.50
CA PHE A 88 -7.42 -6.19 -0.84
C PHE A 88 -7.27 -5.84 -2.32
N GLY A 89 -6.38 -6.52 -3.04
CA GLY A 89 -6.04 -6.21 -4.43
C GLY A 89 -5.08 -5.01 -4.55
N LEU A 90 -4.41 -4.92 -5.70
CA LEU A 90 -3.29 -3.99 -5.87
C LEU A 90 -3.69 -2.52 -5.69
N ASP A 91 -4.86 -2.12 -6.18
CA ASP A 91 -5.32 -0.72 -6.11
C ASP A 91 -5.44 -0.24 -4.66
N ARG A 92 -6.11 -1.04 -3.81
CA ARG A 92 -6.29 -0.72 -2.39
C ARG A 92 -4.96 -0.80 -1.63
N VAL A 93 -4.10 -1.76 -1.97
CA VAL A 93 -2.75 -1.86 -1.39
C VAL A 93 -1.92 -0.62 -1.70
N LEU A 94 -1.95 -0.12 -2.95
CA LEU A 94 -1.22 1.10 -3.32
C LEU A 94 -1.80 2.35 -2.66
N ALA A 95 -3.12 2.47 -2.56
CA ALA A 95 -3.76 3.58 -1.85
C ALA A 95 -3.38 3.60 -0.36
N LEU A 96 -3.45 2.43 0.31
CA LEU A 96 -3.03 2.30 1.70
C LEU A 96 -1.53 2.54 1.88
N LEU A 97 -0.70 2.10 0.92
CA LEU A 97 0.75 2.33 0.94
C LEU A 97 1.08 3.82 0.96
N GLU A 98 0.42 4.63 0.11
CA GLU A 98 0.62 6.08 0.09
C GLU A 98 0.09 6.75 1.37
N ALA A 99 -1.09 6.35 1.85
CA ALA A 99 -1.62 6.84 3.12
C ALA A 99 -0.68 6.51 4.29
N ALA A 100 -0.18 5.27 4.37
CA ALA A 100 0.74 4.83 5.39
C ALA A 100 2.07 5.60 5.35
N LYS A 101 2.60 5.91 4.15
CA LYS A 101 3.78 6.79 4.00
C LYS A 101 3.48 8.19 4.49
N LYS A 102 2.37 8.78 4.06
CA LYS A 102 1.97 10.15 4.41
C LYS A 102 1.78 10.34 5.91
N TYR A 103 1.11 9.39 6.55
CA TYR A 103 0.79 9.46 7.97
C TYR A 103 1.84 8.81 8.88
N GLY A 104 2.86 8.17 8.30
CA GLY A 104 3.93 7.52 9.05
C GLY A 104 3.49 6.28 9.81
N ASN A 105 2.58 5.49 9.23
CA ASN A 105 2.18 4.19 9.76
C ASN A 105 3.12 3.09 9.24
N TYR A 106 4.19 2.82 9.98
CA TYR A 106 5.24 1.90 9.52
C TYR A 106 4.79 0.44 9.41
N ILE A 107 3.82 0.02 10.24
CA ILE A 107 3.27 -1.35 10.22
C ILE A 107 2.50 -1.56 8.90
N ALA A 108 1.58 -0.66 8.57
CA ALA A 108 0.84 -0.69 7.31
C ALA A 108 1.78 -0.56 6.11
N LEU A 109 2.76 0.34 6.18
CA LEU A 109 3.74 0.55 5.12
C LEU A 109 4.51 -0.74 4.79
N TYR A 110 4.99 -1.45 5.81
CA TYR A 110 5.71 -2.71 5.62
C TYR A 110 4.79 -3.80 5.05
N ALA A 111 3.59 -3.96 5.61
CA ALA A 111 2.62 -4.95 5.16
C ALA A 111 2.22 -4.73 3.68
N CYS A 112 1.99 -3.48 3.29
CA CYS A 112 1.70 -3.12 1.90
C CYS A 112 2.86 -3.41 0.95
N LYS A 113 4.12 -3.15 1.35
CA LYS A 113 5.29 -3.48 0.50
C LYS A 113 5.39 -4.98 0.22
N VAL A 114 5.17 -5.80 1.25
CA VAL A 114 5.16 -7.26 1.11
C VAL A 114 4.02 -7.71 0.20
N ALA A 115 2.81 -7.23 0.44
CA ALA A 115 1.64 -7.58 -0.37
C ALA A 115 1.79 -7.14 -1.84
N MET A 116 2.29 -5.92 -2.08
CA MET A 116 2.56 -5.37 -3.40
C MET A 116 3.54 -6.25 -4.18
N ASN A 117 4.66 -6.68 -3.57
CA ASN A 117 5.62 -7.58 -4.22
C ASN A 117 4.97 -8.93 -4.57
N ARG A 118 4.16 -9.50 -3.66
CA ARG A 118 3.48 -10.78 -3.89
C ARG A 118 2.44 -10.70 -5.00
N LEU A 119 1.61 -9.66 -5.00
CA LEU A 119 0.62 -9.39 -6.05
C LEU A 119 1.27 -9.17 -7.43
N ALA A 120 2.41 -8.48 -7.46
CA ALA A 120 3.18 -8.26 -8.68
C ALA A 120 3.76 -9.57 -9.26
N ARG A 121 4.23 -10.49 -8.41
CA ARG A 121 4.77 -11.78 -8.90
C ARG A 121 3.71 -12.72 -9.46
N LYS A 122 2.46 -12.62 -9.01
CA LYS A 122 1.34 -13.50 -9.42
C LYS A 122 0.70 -13.08 -10.74
N ASN A 123 0.84 -11.82 -11.13
CA ASN A 123 0.11 -11.25 -12.25
C ASN A 123 1.00 -10.23 -12.99
N ASP A 124 1.12 -10.40 -14.30
CA ASP A 124 1.98 -9.60 -15.17
C ASP A 124 1.52 -8.13 -15.30
N ALA A 125 0.22 -7.88 -15.37
CA ALA A 125 -0.34 -6.54 -15.36
C ALA A 125 -0.04 -5.80 -14.03
N ASN A 126 -0.10 -6.50 -12.89
CA ASN A 126 0.33 -5.95 -11.61
C ASN A 126 1.84 -5.66 -11.60
N ALA A 127 2.66 -6.56 -12.13
CA ALA A 127 4.11 -6.34 -12.25
C ALA A 127 4.43 -5.06 -13.05
N LEU A 128 3.77 -4.85 -14.20
CA LEU A 128 3.95 -3.65 -15.02
C LEU A 128 3.58 -2.35 -14.28
N ARG A 129 2.66 -2.42 -13.31
CA ARG A 129 2.27 -1.26 -12.48
C ARG A 129 3.23 -1.04 -11.30
N VAL A 130 3.77 -2.12 -10.73
CA VAL A 130 4.65 -2.06 -9.55
C VAL A 130 6.09 -1.71 -9.91
N ILE A 131 6.60 -2.14 -11.08
CA ILE A 131 7.98 -1.83 -11.50
C ILE A 131 8.26 -0.31 -11.53
N PRO A 132 7.43 0.53 -12.17
CA PRO A 132 7.62 1.99 -12.13
C PRO A 132 7.63 2.53 -10.70
N TYR A 133 6.67 2.10 -9.87
CA TYR A 133 6.61 2.52 -8.47
C TYR A 133 7.92 2.24 -7.73
N LYS A 134 8.44 1.01 -7.86
CA LYS A 134 9.67 0.56 -7.21
C LYS A 134 10.89 1.36 -7.64
N VAL A 135 11.02 1.60 -8.95
CA VAL A 135 12.10 2.44 -9.50
C VAL A 135 12.01 3.87 -8.98
N MET A 136 10.84 4.50 -9.04
CA MET A 136 10.63 5.89 -8.59
C MET A 136 10.93 6.09 -7.09
N HIS A 137 10.81 5.03 -6.29
CA HIS A 137 11.09 5.05 -4.86
C HIS A 137 12.45 4.44 -4.48
N ASN A 138 13.31 4.14 -5.47
CA ASN A 138 14.59 3.45 -5.27
C ASN A 138 14.49 2.15 -4.45
N ASP A 139 13.34 1.47 -4.53
CA ASP A 139 13.10 0.18 -3.89
C ASP A 139 13.34 -0.95 -4.89
N TYR A 140 14.58 -1.44 -4.94
CA TYR A 140 14.95 -2.55 -5.82
C TYR A 140 14.77 -3.93 -5.18
N HIS A 141 14.19 -4.01 -3.98
CA HIS A 141 13.97 -5.29 -3.29
C HIS A 141 12.98 -6.15 -4.08
N GLU A 142 13.32 -7.42 -4.33
CA GLU A 142 12.51 -8.37 -5.14
C GLU A 142 12.25 -7.96 -6.61
N MET A 143 12.89 -6.90 -7.12
CA MET A 143 12.64 -6.40 -8.49
C MET A 143 12.88 -7.49 -9.55
N ASP A 144 13.94 -8.27 -9.37
CA ASP A 144 14.25 -9.44 -10.19
C ASP A 144 13.09 -10.45 -10.30
N ALA A 145 12.42 -10.74 -9.19
CA ALA A 145 11.30 -11.68 -9.16
C ALA A 145 10.05 -11.11 -9.82
N ILE A 146 9.86 -9.79 -9.74
CA ILE A 146 8.74 -9.08 -10.36
C ILE A 146 8.93 -9.02 -11.89
N VAL A 147 10.14 -8.73 -12.38
CA VAL A 147 10.44 -8.74 -13.82
C VAL A 147 10.28 -10.14 -14.43
N LEU A 148 10.53 -11.20 -13.66
CA LEU A 148 10.27 -12.56 -14.15
C LEU A 148 8.81 -12.77 -14.53
N ALA A 149 7.86 -12.12 -13.85
CA ALA A 149 6.44 -12.20 -14.17
C ALA A 149 6.09 -11.52 -15.51
N THR A 150 6.91 -10.57 -15.98
CA THR A 150 6.67 -9.85 -17.24
C THR A 150 7.39 -10.45 -18.45
N MET A 151 8.12 -11.55 -18.28
CA MET A 151 8.95 -12.13 -19.34
C MET A 151 8.17 -12.59 -20.56
N GLY A 152 6.90 -12.98 -20.37
CA GLY A 152 5.98 -13.36 -21.45
C GLY A 152 5.42 -12.18 -22.24
N ILE A 153 5.61 -10.93 -21.76
CA ILE A 153 5.06 -9.74 -22.41
C ILE A 153 6.03 -9.26 -23.50
N PRO A 154 5.54 -9.03 -24.74
CA PRO A 154 6.31 -8.40 -25.81
C PRO A 154 6.89 -7.04 -25.40
N LEU A 155 8.11 -6.73 -25.83
CA LEU A 155 8.82 -5.51 -25.39
C LEU A 155 8.10 -4.21 -25.77
N ASP A 156 7.46 -4.18 -26.94
CA ASP A 156 6.64 -3.07 -27.42
C ASP A 156 5.48 -2.76 -26.45
N GLN A 157 4.81 -3.78 -25.92
CA GLN A 157 3.76 -3.59 -24.91
C GLN A 157 4.32 -3.02 -23.61
N VAL A 158 5.49 -3.50 -23.16
CA VAL A 158 6.13 -2.96 -21.95
C VAL A 158 6.53 -1.49 -22.13
N ILE A 159 7.06 -1.13 -23.29
CA ILE A 159 7.39 0.27 -23.63
C ILE A 159 6.14 1.15 -23.58
N ILE A 160 5.02 0.68 -24.12
CA ILE A 160 3.74 1.40 -24.08
C ILE A 160 3.28 1.61 -22.63
N SER A 161 3.37 0.58 -21.78
CA SER A 161 2.99 0.67 -20.37
C SER A 161 3.88 1.64 -19.57
N MET A 162 5.17 1.74 -19.92
CA MET A 162 6.16 2.56 -19.22
C MET A 162 6.44 3.90 -19.89
N ARG A 163 5.71 4.27 -20.95
CA ARG A 163 5.96 5.47 -21.77
C ARG A 163 6.07 6.79 -20.99
N LYS A 164 5.43 6.87 -19.83
CA LYS A 164 5.44 8.06 -18.96
C LYS A 164 6.73 8.20 -18.15
N PHE A 165 7.53 7.14 -18.05
CA PHE A 165 8.73 7.07 -17.21
C PHE A 165 9.88 6.38 -17.98
N PRO A 166 10.53 7.06 -18.95
CA PRO A 166 11.59 6.47 -19.77
C PRO A 166 12.76 5.88 -18.96
N GLU A 167 13.08 6.49 -17.82
CA GLU A 167 14.09 6.02 -16.87
C GLU A 167 13.78 4.63 -16.29
N VAL A 168 12.50 4.32 -16.11
CA VAL A 168 12.04 2.99 -15.65
C VAL A 168 12.34 1.93 -16.69
N TYR A 169 12.18 2.27 -17.98
CA TYR A 169 12.43 1.32 -19.06
C TYR A 169 13.90 0.88 -19.12
N ILE A 170 14.85 1.80 -18.89
CA ILE A 170 16.28 1.48 -18.91
C ILE A 170 16.60 0.46 -17.81
N ILE A 171 16.16 0.72 -16.58
CA ILE A 171 16.39 -0.18 -15.44
C ILE A 171 15.68 -1.52 -15.67
N TYR A 172 14.45 -1.49 -16.16
CA TYR A 172 13.70 -2.69 -16.52
C TYR A 172 14.44 -3.53 -17.57
N ALA A 173 14.91 -2.92 -18.66
CA ALA A 173 15.58 -3.61 -19.75
C ALA A 173 16.87 -4.29 -19.29
N LEU A 174 17.65 -3.61 -18.43
CA LEU A 174 18.86 -4.17 -17.82
C LEU A 174 18.55 -5.41 -16.98
N VAL A 175 17.53 -5.33 -16.12
CA VAL A 175 17.13 -6.47 -15.27
C VAL A 175 16.54 -7.61 -16.09
N ARG A 176 15.71 -7.31 -17.08
CA ARG A 176 15.15 -8.29 -18.02
C ARG A 176 16.26 -9.02 -18.77
N HIS A 177 17.23 -8.29 -19.31
CA HIS A 177 18.36 -8.86 -20.06
C HIS A 177 19.22 -9.79 -19.18
N LYS A 178 19.58 -9.35 -17.97
CA LYS A 178 20.28 -10.17 -16.98
C LYS A 178 19.54 -11.48 -16.71
N ARG A 179 18.21 -11.44 -16.60
CA ARG A 179 17.39 -12.62 -16.34
C ARG A 179 17.28 -13.56 -17.54
N SER A 180 17.17 -13.03 -18.75
CA SER A 180 17.22 -13.83 -19.99
C SER A 180 18.54 -14.61 -20.11
N ASN A 181 19.68 -13.95 -19.88
CA ASN A 181 20.98 -14.59 -20.00
C ASN A 181 21.17 -15.67 -18.92
N ASN A 182 20.78 -15.40 -17.67
CA ASN A 182 20.87 -16.41 -16.61
C ASN A 182 20.02 -17.65 -16.89
N ARG A 183 18.83 -17.50 -17.49
CA ARG A 183 18.04 -18.65 -17.97
C ARG A 183 18.79 -19.39 -19.06
N ALA A 184 19.30 -18.71 -20.08
CA ALA A 184 20.03 -19.36 -21.18
C ALA A 184 21.22 -20.18 -20.66
N HIS A 185 22.00 -19.65 -19.71
CA HIS A 185 23.08 -20.39 -19.06
C HIS A 185 22.59 -21.63 -18.29
N SER A 186 21.50 -21.52 -17.54
CA SER A 186 20.92 -22.65 -16.80
C SER A 186 20.37 -23.75 -17.74
N TRP A 187 19.73 -23.38 -18.85
CA TRP A 187 19.27 -24.34 -19.86
C TRP A 187 20.43 -25.07 -20.55
N VAL A 188 21.50 -24.36 -20.89
CA VAL A 188 22.71 -24.96 -21.49
C VAL A 188 23.40 -25.93 -20.53
N LEU A 189 23.43 -25.63 -19.23
CA LEU A 189 23.99 -26.53 -18.21
C LEU A 189 23.14 -27.79 -18.06
N CYS A 190 21.81 -27.65 -17.97
CA CYS A 190 20.89 -28.79 -17.89
C CYS A 190 20.97 -29.70 -19.14
N GLN A 191 21.11 -29.12 -20.34
CA GLN A 191 21.30 -29.92 -21.56
C GLN A 191 22.63 -30.68 -21.58
N LYS A 192 23.70 -30.12 -21.00
CA LYS A 192 24.99 -30.82 -20.87
C LYS A 192 24.95 -31.96 -19.86
N GLU A 193 24.19 -31.81 -18.78
CA GLU A 193 23.99 -32.87 -17.77
C GLU A 193 23.09 -34.00 -18.26
N LEU A 194 22.10 -33.71 -19.11
CA LEU A 194 21.22 -34.72 -19.72
C LEU A 194 21.89 -35.46 -20.90
N ALA A 195 22.99 -34.94 -21.43
CA ALA A 195 23.75 -35.53 -22.53
C ALA A 195 25.00 -36.32 -22.08
N ALA A 196 25.22 -36.43 -20.76
CA ALA A 196 26.30 -37.19 -20.12
C ALA A 196 25.75 -38.46 -19.45
#